data_AF-A0A5C8JIK5-F1
#
_entry.id   AF-A0A5C8JIK5-F1
#
_cell.length_a   1.000
_cell.length_b   1.000
_cell.length_c   1.000
_cell.angle_alpha   90.00
_cell.angle_beta   90.00
_cell.angle_gamma   90.00
#
_symmetry.space_group_name_H-M   'P 1'
#
loop_
_entity.id
_entity.type
_entity.pdbx_description
1 polymer ?
#
loop_
_entity_poly.entity_id
_entity_poly.type
_entity_poly.pdbx_seq_one_letter_code
_entity_poly.pdbx_strand_id
1 'polypeptide(L)'
;MSKAKGRSFLYDVLMPKIYGLGAAVVIVGALFKIQHWAGADLMLIVGLSTEAVIFALSAFQPQGHEPDWARVYPQLADDYVGEGLVPATAAVSGGPSATKKLDDMFRDADITPEAINRLGAGFNKLTTVTGQMADLSQATAVTQDYTVKVKAAADSLTKINEAYTATANAISQMAGSTKDAQEYHKQVQSMTRNLGALNAVYEMELQDANNHLKAMNKFYGNLSIAMENLTDASKDTEQFKQEVSRLTQNLHSLNTVYGNMLTAMKG
;
A
#
# COMPACT_ATOMS: atom_id res chain seq x y z
N MET A 1 3.58 11.57 49.90
CA MET A 1 4.73 10.67 49.58
C MET A 1 4.36 9.83 48.37
N SER A 2 4.98 10.07 47.21
CA SER A 2 4.74 9.28 46.00
C SER A 2 5.52 7.98 46.08
N LYS A 3 4.84 6.84 46.14
CA LYS A 3 5.47 5.52 45.99
C LYS A 3 5.81 5.33 44.51
N ALA A 4 7.04 5.67 44.13
CA ALA A 4 7.60 5.27 42.84
C ALA A 4 7.68 3.73 42.80
N LYS A 5 6.70 3.09 42.15
CA LYS A 5 6.66 1.64 41.97
C LYS A 5 7.68 1.31 40.86
N GLY A 6 8.67 0.48 41.20
CA GLY A 6 9.82 0.19 40.35
C GLY A 6 9.42 -0.34 38.97
N ARG A 7 10.12 0.16 37.95
CA ARG A 7 10.01 -0.24 36.54
C ARG A 7 10.04 -1.76 36.43
N SER A 8 9.01 -2.36 35.86
CA SER A 8 8.89 -3.80 35.75
C SER A 8 9.75 -4.28 34.58
N PHE A 9 10.86 -4.97 34.88
CA PHE A 9 11.82 -5.43 33.87
C PHE A 9 11.16 -6.24 32.74
N LEU A 10 10.15 -7.05 33.08
CA LEU A 10 9.38 -7.84 32.11
C LEU A 10 8.58 -6.96 31.13
N TYR A 11 7.80 -6.01 31.61
CA TYR A 11 6.91 -5.24 30.73
C TYR A 11 7.62 -4.05 30.06
N ASP A 12 8.56 -3.41 30.75
CA ASP A 12 9.19 -2.18 30.28
C ASP A 12 10.47 -2.42 29.45
N VAL A 13 11.10 -3.60 29.57
CA VAL A 13 12.37 -3.91 28.89
C VAL A 13 12.27 -5.13 27.99
N LEU A 14 11.57 -6.19 28.43
CA LEU A 14 11.48 -7.43 27.68
C LEU A 14 10.37 -7.38 26.61
N MET A 15 9.19 -6.85 26.93
CA MET A 15 8.05 -6.76 26.00
C MET A 15 8.37 -6.03 24.68
N PRO A 16 9.01 -4.84 24.68
CA PRO A 16 9.36 -4.14 23.45
C PRO A 16 10.29 -4.96 22.53
N LYS A 17 11.18 -5.76 23.12
CA LYS A 17 12.08 -6.64 22.37
C LYS A 17 11.33 -7.82 21.75
N ILE A 18 10.35 -8.37 22.47
CA ILE A 18 9.48 -9.44 21.97
C ILE A 18 8.61 -8.93 20.82
N TYR A 19 8.03 -7.72 20.94
CA TYR A 19 7.31 -7.08 19.83
C TYR A 19 8.21 -6.87 18.60
N GLY A 20 9.43 -6.36 18.81
CA GLY A 20 10.38 -6.17 17.71
C GLY A 20 10.82 -7.47 17.02
N LEU A 21 11.04 -8.54 17.79
CA LEU A 21 11.39 -9.85 17.25
C LEU A 21 10.21 -10.52 16.54
N GLY A 22 9.00 -10.41 17.06
CA GLY A 22 7.77 -10.89 16.40
C GLY A 22 7.54 -10.21 15.05
N ALA A 23 7.59 -8.88 15.04
CA ALA A 23 7.45 -8.09 13.83
C ALA A 23 8.50 -8.45 12.76
N ALA A 24 9.75 -8.73 13.17
CA ALA A 24 10.79 -9.17 12.23
C ALA A 24 10.43 -10.49 11.54
N VAL A 25 9.89 -11.48 12.27
CA VAL A 25 9.46 -12.77 11.70
C VAL A 25 8.29 -12.58 10.72
N VAL A 26 7.33 -11.69 11.05
CA VAL A 26 6.20 -11.35 10.16
C VAL A 26 6.68 -10.69 8.88
N ILE A 27 7.61 -9.72 8.97
CA ILE A 27 8.17 -9.02 7.82
C ILE A 27 8.90 -10.00 6.89
N VAL A 28 9.66 -10.96 7.44
CA VAL A 28 10.31 -12.01 6.64
C VAL A 28 9.28 -12.92 5.96
N GLY A 29 8.19 -13.29 6.65
CA GLY A 29 7.10 -14.04 6.03
C GLY A 29 6.39 -13.30 4.90
N ALA A 30 6.13 -12.00 5.08
CA ALA A 30 5.58 -11.15 4.04
C ALA A 30 6.53 -11.01 2.83
N LEU A 31 7.83 -10.86 3.09
CA LEU A 31 8.86 -10.80 2.05
C LEU A 31 8.88 -12.08 1.19
N PHE A 32 8.83 -13.25 1.82
CA PHE A 32 8.76 -14.53 1.11
C PHE A 32 7.51 -14.63 0.22
N LYS A 33 6.36 -14.12 0.70
CA LYS A 33 5.11 -14.09 -0.06
C LYS A 33 5.19 -13.18 -1.27
N ILE A 34 5.80 -12.00 -1.14
CA ILE A 34 5.99 -11.05 -2.25
C ILE A 34 6.96 -11.62 -3.29
N GLN A 35 8.04 -12.28 -2.84
CA GLN A 35 9.08 -12.80 -3.73
C GLN A 35 8.74 -14.18 -4.35
N HIS A 36 7.62 -14.79 -3.95
CA HIS A 36 7.15 -16.11 -4.43
C HIS A 36 8.17 -17.24 -4.21
N TRP A 37 8.92 -17.17 -3.10
CA TRP A 37 9.87 -18.23 -2.75
C TRP A 37 9.16 -19.51 -2.31
N ALA A 38 9.80 -20.66 -2.54
CA ALA A 38 9.26 -21.95 -2.11
C ALA A 38 9.05 -21.97 -0.59
N GLY A 39 7.86 -22.37 -0.13
CA GLY A 39 7.48 -22.35 1.29
C GLY A 39 7.00 -20.99 1.81
N ALA A 40 6.71 -20.02 0.93
CA ALA A 40 6.22 -18.69 1.33
C ALA A 40 4.96 -18.73 2.19
N ASP A 41 4.00 -19.60 1.87
CA ASP A 41 2.76 -19.74 2.65
C ASP A 41 3.04 -20.24 4.07
N LEU A 42 3.97 -21.20 4.21
CA LEU A 42 4.37 -21.73 5.50
C LEU A 42 5.07 -20.67 6.34
N MET A 43 6.00 -19.91 5.75
CA MET A 43 6.70 -18.83 6.45
C MET A 43 5.74 -17.70 6.88
N LEU A 44 4.75 -17.38 6.05
CA LEU A 44 3.73 -16.38 6.36
C LEU A 44 2.79 -16.83 7.47
N ILE A 45 2.37 -18.10 7.47
CA ILE A 45 1.59 -18.71 8.56
C ILE A 45 2.36 -18.66 9.88
N VAL A 46 3.66 -19.00 9.87
CA VAL A 46 4.53 -18.93 11.06
C VAL A 46 4.64 -17.50 11.58
N GLY A 47 4.85 -16.51 10.69
CA GLY A 47 4.91 -15.10 11.07
C GLY A 47 3.62 -14.61 11.70
N LEU A 48 2.48 -14.79 11.03
CA LEU A 48 1.18 -14.34 11.54
C LEU A 48 0.77 -15.06 12.84
N SER A 49 1.09 -16.36 12.97
CA SER A 49 0.82 -17.12 14.20
C SER A 49 1.66 -16.61 15.37
N THR A 50 2.92 -16.24 15.12
CA THR A 50 3.81 -15.63 16.12
C THR A 50 3.22 -14.31 16.62
N GLU A 51 2.73 -13.48 15.69
CA GLU A 51 2.12 -12.19 16.03
C GLU A 51 0.80 -12.34 16.80
N ALA A 52 -0.02 -13.33 16.44
CA ALA A 52 -1.26 -13.64 17.17
C ALA A 52 -0.98 -14.01 18.64
N VAL A 53 0.07 -14.80 18.90
CA VAL A 53 0.48 -15.16 20.27
C VAL A 53 0.99 -13.94 21.04
N ILE A 54 1.79 -13.09 20.39
CA ILE A 54 2.33 -11.88 21.00
C ILE A 54 1.21 -10.90 21.35
N PHE A 55 0.24 -10.70 20.46
CA PHE A 55 -0.93 -9.86 20.76
C PHE A 55 -1.79 -10.43 21.89
N ALA A 56 -2.01 -11.75 21.90
CA ALA A 56 -2.73 -12.40 22.99
C ALA A 56 -2.05 -12.17 24.35
N LEU A 57 -0.71 -12.23 24.41
CA LEU A 57 0.04 -11.93 25.62
C LEU A 57 0.05 -10.44 25.97
N SER A 58 0.03 -9.55 24.97
CA SER A 58 -0.04 -8.09 25.16
C SER A 58 -1.33 -7.63 25.83
N ALA A 59 -2.43 -8.36 25.63
CA ALA A 59 -3.73 -8.03 26.24
C ALA A 59 -3.71 -8.09 27.78
N PHE A 60 -2.76 -8.84 28.36
CA PHE A 60 -2.57 -8.93 29.81
C PHE A 60 -1.56 -7.91 30.35
N GLN A 61 -1.01 -7.03 29.49
CA GLN A 61 -0.08 -5.99 29.91
C GLN A 61 -0.84 -4.86 30.65
N PRO A 62 -0.39 -4.43 31.84
CA PRO A 62 -0.99 -3.31 32.55
C PRO A 62 -0.90 -2.05 31.70
N GLN A 63 -2.02 -1.36 31.49
CA GLN A 63 -2.02 -0.07 30.78
C GLN A 63 -1.26 0.97 31.60
N GLY A 64 -0.28 1.63 30.96
CA GLY A 64 0.48 2.71 31.57
C GLY A 64 -0.47 3.83 31.99
N HIS A 65 -0.37 4.29 33.24
CA HIS A 65 -1.09 5.48 33.67
C HIS A 65 -0.51 6.67 32.93
N GLU A 66 -1.38 7.50 32.34
CA GLU A 66 -0.96 8.74 31.71
C GLU A 66 -0.26 9.62 32.77
N PRO A 67 0.79 10.39 32.38
CA PRO A 67 1.42 11.34 33.28
C PRO A 67 0.35 12.30 33.82
N ASP A 68 0.35 12.53 35.12
CA ASP A 68 -0.56 13.48 35.76
C ASP A 68 -0.18 14.91 35.35
N TRP A 69 -0.68 15.36 34.19
CA TRP A 69 -0.38 16.65 33.58
C TRP A 69 -0.78 17.83 34.47
N ALA A 70 -1.71 17.63 35.41
CA ALA A 70 -2.09 18.62 36.42
C ALA A 70 -0.92 19.00 37.34
N ARG A 71 0.09 18.12 37.49
CA ARG A 71 1.29 18.41 38.28
C ARG A 71 2.30 19.30 37.55
N VAL A 72 2.24 19.37 36.23
CA VAL A 72 3.16 20.15 35.38
C VAL A 72 2.50 21.45 34.91
N TYR A 73 1.18 21.44 34.72
CA TYR A 73 0.38 22.60 34.35
C TYR A 73 -0.84 22.73 35.28
N PRO A 74 -0.70 23.41 36.43
CA PRO A 74 -1.79 23.56 37.40
C PRO A 74 -3.01 24.31 36.85
N GLN A 75 -2.87 24.99 35.70
CA GLN A 75 -3.93 25.73 35.00
C GLN A 75 -5.00 24.83 34.36
N LEU A 76 -4.75 23.53 34.22
CA LEU A 76 -5.70 22.54 33.67
C LEU A 76 -6.47 21.77 34.75
N ALA A 77 -6.23 22.06 36.03
CA ALA A 77 -6.96 21.41 37.11
C ALA A 77 -8.39 21.98 37.22
N ASP A 78 -9.38 21.12 37.42
CA ASP A 78 -10.80 21.51 37.52
C ASP A 78 -11.09 22.46 38.70
N ASP A 79 -10.18 22.54 39.67
CA ASP A 79 -10.22 23.42 40.85
C ASP A 79 -9.32 24.66 40.72
N TYR A 80 -8.83 24.97 39.51
CA TYR A 80 -7.98 26.13 39.27
C TYR A 80 -8.76 27.45 39.45
N VAL A 81 -8.70 27.99 40.67
CA VAL A 81 -9.02 29.38 40.98
C VAL A 81 -7.85 30.25 40.53
N GLY A 82 -7.98 30.86 39.35
CA GLY A 82 -7.03 31.86 38.89
C GLY A 82 -6.77 32.91 39.97
N GLU A 83 -5.51 33.32 40.12
CA GLU A 83 -5.06 34.25 41.14
C GLU A 83 -5.70 35.64 40.91
N GLY A 84 -6.94 35.79 41.38
CA GLY A 84 -7.62 37.06 41.50
C GLY A 84 -6.89 37.86 42.57
N LEU A 85 -6.27 38.97 42.16
CA LEU A 85 -5.72 39.99 43.04
C LEU A 85 -6.72 40.29 44.17
N VAL A 86 -6.42 39.80 45.36
CA VAL A 86 -7.24 40.01 46.55
C VAL A 86 -7.04 41.46 47.00
N PRO A 87 -8.07 42.32 47.03
CA PRO A 87 -7.97 43.59 47.72
C PRO A 87 -7.92 43.27 49.22
N ALA A 88 -6.83 43.66 49.88
CA ALA A 88 -6.71 43.54 51.33
C ALA A 88 -7.86 44.28 52.02
N THR A 89 -8.69 43.54 52.74
CA THR A 89 -9.71 44.05 53.65
C THR A 89 -9.06 44.87 54.76
N ALA A 90 -9.35 46.18 54.81
CA ALA A 90 -9.01 47.04 55.94
C ALA A 90 -10.24 47.31 56.81
N ALA A 91 -10.12 46.80 58.04
CA ALA A 91 -10.86 47.01 59.27
C ALA A 91 -11.81 48.22 59.39
N VAL A 92 -12.99 47.90 59.91
CA VAL A 92 -13.98 48.78 60.57
C VAL A 92 -13.35 49.49 61.78
N SER A 93 -13.49 50.81 61.86
CA SER A 93 -13.27 51.59 63.08
C SER A 93 -14.39 52.61 63.28
N GLY A 94 -14.84 52.72 64.54
CA GLY A 94 -16.06 53.40 64.95
C GLY A 94 -16.04 54.93 64.84
N GLY A 95 -17.23 55.47 64.54
CA GLY A 95 -17.59 56.89 64.51
C GLY A 95 -19.12 57.01 64.36
N PRO A 96 -19.73 58.13 64.76
CA PRO A 96 -21.10 58.20 65.29
C PRO A 96 -22.17 57.71 64.31
N SER A 97 -23.13 56.96 64.82
CA SER A 97 -24.20 56.27 64.08
C SER A 97 -24.84 57.17 63.01
N ALA A 98 -24.63 56.82 61.75
CA ALA A 98 -25.34 57.38 60.59
C ALA A 98 -26.87 57.36 60.78
N THR A 99 -27.36 56.45 61.61
CA THR A 99 -28.74 56.34 62.05
C THR A 99 -29.29 57.62 62.68
N LYS A 100 -28.49 58.39 63.45
CA LYS A 100 -28.98 59.58 64.16
C LYS A 100 -29.14 60.80 63.24
N LYS A 101 -28.24 60.96 62.25
CA LYS A 101 -28.38 61.97 61.18
C LYS A 101 -29.48 61.62 60.18
N LEU A 102 -29.71 60.34 59.93
CA LEU A 102 -30.88 59.87 59.17
C LEU A 102 -32.17 60.18 59.92
N ASP A 103 -32.23 59.94 61.22
CA ASP A 103 -33.41 60.22 62.07
C ASP A 103 -33.76 61.72 62.11
N ASP A 104 -32.74 62.59 62.23
CA ASP A 104 -32.92 64.04 62.14
C ASP A 104 -33.39 64.48 60.75
N MET A 105 -32.90 63.85 59.67
CA MET A 105 -33.37 64.11 58.30
C MET A 105 -34.79 63.58 58.04
N PHE A 106 -35.17 62.46 58.64
CA PHE A 106 -36.54 61.91 58.54
C PHE A 106 -37.56 62.81 59.25
N ARG A 107 -37.14 63.46 60.34
CA ARG A 107 -37.98 64.38 61.11
C ARG A 107 -38.13 65.76 60.47
N ASP A 108 -37.08 66.29 59.84
CA ASP A 108 -37.10 67.62 59.20
C ASP A 108 -37.68 67.61 57.77
N ALA A 109 -37.68 66.48 57.05
CA ALA A 109 -38.06 66.43 55.63
C ALA A 109 -39.50 65.99 55.34
N ASP A 110 -40.39 65.95 56.35
CA ASP A 110 -41.82 65.59 56.20
C ASP A 110 -42.05 64.31 55.37
N ILE A 111 -41.21 63.30 55.64
CA ILE A 111 -41.24 62.01 54.93
C ILE A 111 -42.47 61.23 55.42
N THR A 112 -43.58 61.41 54.73
CA THR A 112 -44.81 60.65 54.98
C THR A 112 -44.62 59.17 54.58
N PRO A 113 -45.34 58.23 55.23
CA PRO A 113 -45.33 56.81 54.87
C PRO A 113 -45.63 56.54 53.38
N GLU A 114 -46.39 57.41 52.71
CA GLU A 114 -46.60 57.34 51.26
C GLU A 114 -45.34 57.65 50.44
N ALA A 115 -44.48 58.58 50.86
CA ALA A 115 -43.25 58.90 50.16
C ALA A 115 -42.25 57.74 50.21
N ILE A 116 -42.16 57.05 51.35
CA ILE A 116 -41.33 55.84 51.52
C ILE A 116 -41.88 54.69 50.66
N ASN A 117 -43.20 54.48 50.65
CA ASN A 117 -43.81 53.46 49.79
C ASN A 117 -43.58 53.75 48.30
N ARG A 118 -43.67 55.02 47.88
CA ARG A 118 -43.37 55.42 46.50
C ARG A 118 -41.89 55.23 46.13
N LEU A 119 -40.99 55.52 47.06
CA LEU A 119 -39.55 55.29 46.87
C LEU A 119 -39.24 53.79 46.78
N GLY A 120 -39.81 52.97 47.66
CA GLY A 120 -39.67 51.51 47.62
C GLY A 120 -40.23 50.91 46.34
N ALA A 121 -41.39 51.39 45.87
CA ALA A 121 -41.95 51.00 44.57
C ALA A 121 -41.03 51.43 43.40
N GLY A 122 -40.42 52.62 43.48
CA GLY A 122 -39.44 53.10 42.50
C GLY A 122 -38.17 52.24 42.46
N PHE A 123 -37.64 51.86 43.62
CA PHE A 123 -36.46 51.00 43.73
C PHE A 123 -36.75 49.57 43.26
N ASN A 124 -37.93 49.03 43.57
CA ASN A 124 -38.38 47.74 43.05
C ASN A 124 -38.55 47.77 41.53
N LYS A 125 -39.09 48.86 40.97
CA LYS A 125 -39.23 49.05 39.53
C LYS A 125 -37.86 49.17 38.85
N LEU A 126 -36.93 49.92 39.43
CA LEU A 126 -35.56 50.05 38.93
C LEU A 126 -34.81 48.71 38.98
N THR A 127 -34.96 47.96 40.06
CA THR A 127 -34.35 46.63 40.22
C THR A 127 -34.91 45.67 39.17
N THR A 128 -36.22 45.70 38.93
CA THR A 128 -36.88 44.89 37.89
C THR A 128 -36.40 45.27 36.49
N VAL A 129 -36.30 46.57 36.18
CA VAL A 129 -35.82 47.06 34.87
C VAL A 129 -34.34 46.72 34.66
N THR A 130 -33.52 46.82 35.71
CA THR A 130 -32.08 46.50 35.64
C THR A 130 -31.86 44.99 35.46
N GLY A 131 -32.65 44.15 36.13
CA GLY A 131 -32.67 42.70 35.89
C GLY A 131 -33.06 42.36 34.45
N GLN A 132 -34.10 43.00 33.92
CA GLN A 132 -34.52 42.83 32.53
C GLN A 132 -33.47 43.30 31.51
N MET A 133 -32.71 44.37 31.80
CA MET A 133 -31.58 44.80 30.97
C MET A 133 -30.42 43.79 30.99
N ALA A 134 -30.16 43.15 32.12
CA ALA A 134 -29.17 42.07 32.21
C ALA A 134 -29.59 40.87 31.36
N ASP A 135 -30.88 40.51 31.37
CA ASP A 135 -31.43 39.44 30.52
C ASP A 135 -31.37 39.79 29.02
N LEU A 136 -31.62 41.06 28.66
CA LEU A 136 -31.53 41.53 27.27
C LEU A 136 -30.08 41.48 26.74
N SER A 137 -29.11 41.80 27.61
CA SER A 137 -27.68 41.67 27.32
C SER A 137 -27.32 40.20 27.06
N GLN A 138 -27.86 39.27 27.85
CA GLN A 138 -27.65 37.83 27.65
C GLN A 138 -28.33 37.32 26.37
N ALA A 139 -29.52 37.81 26.02
CA ALA A 139 -30.21 37.47 24.77
C ALA A 139 -29.44 37.95 23.52
N THR A 140 -28.74 39.08 23.62
CA THR A 140 -27.89 39.61 22.55
C THR A 140 -26.65 38.73 22.35
N ALA A 141 -26.05 38.23 23.44
CA ALA A 141 -24.94 37.26 23.38
C ALA A 141 -25.36 35.93 22.73
N VAL A 142 -26.56 35.42 23.03
CA VAL A 142 -27.11 34.21 22.41
C VAL A 142 -27.39 34.40 20.90
N THR A 143 -27.80 35.59 20.47
CA THR A 143 -28.02 35.90 19.03
C THR A 143 -26.70 35.90 18.25
N GLN A 144 -25.63 36.39 18.85
CA GLN A 144 -24.29 36.34 18.25
C GLN A 144 -23.78 34.89 18.14
N ASP A 145 -23.96 34.08 19.18
CA ASP A 145 -23.58 32.66 19.18
C ASP A 145 -24.39 31.84 18.16
N TYR A 146 -25.70 32.12 18.02
CA TYR A 146 -26.53 31.51 16.98
C TYR A 146 -26.01 31.83 15.58
N THR A 147 -25.65 33.10 15.31
CA THR A 147 -25.11 33.51 14.02
C THR A 147 -23.78 32.80 13.70
N VAL A 148 -22.90 32.67 14.70
CA VAL A 148 -21.63 31.94 14.57
C VAL A 148 -21.88 30.45 14.27
N LYS A 149 -22.81 29.82 14.99
CA LYS A 149 -23.17 28.40 14.78
C LYS A 149 -23.82 28.15 13.42
N VAL A 150 -24.70 29.04 12.95
CA VAL A 150 -25.30 28.94 11.61
C VAL A 150 -24.24 29.10 10.53
N LYS A 151 -23.29 30.02 10.70
CA LYS A 151 -22.16 30.17 9.77
C LYS A 151 -21.27 28.92 9.75
N ALA A 152 -20.93 28.38 10.92
CA ALA A 152 -20.17 27.14 11.03
C ALA A 152 -20.90 25.94 10.41
N ALA A 153 -22.23 25.88 10.54
CA ALA A 153 -23.06 24.88 9.89
C ALA A 153 -23.08 25.03 8.36
N ALA A 154 -23.17 26.27 7.86
CA ALA A 154 -23.08 26.57 6.42
C ALA A 154 -21.71 26.16 5.86
N ASP A 155 -20.62 26.48 6.57
CA ASP A 155 -19.27 26.04 6.19
C ASP A 155 -19.14 24.52 6.19
N SER A 156 -19.78 23.84 7.15
CA SER A 156 -19.82 22.37 7.19
C SER A 156 -20.61 21.77 6.03
N LEU A 157 -21.72 22.40 5.62
CA LEU A 157 -22.49 22.02 4.44
C LEU A 157 -21.67 22.16 3.15
N THR A 158 -20.88 23.23 3.02
CA THR A 158 -19.95 23.41 1.89
C THR A 158 -18.93 22.29 1.86
N LYS A 159 -18.31 21.96 3.00
CA LYS A 159 -17.35 20.84 3.10
C LYS A 159 -17.98 19.49 2.75
N ILE A 160 -19.24 19.26 3.13
CA ILE A 160 -19.98 18.05 2.75
C ILE A 160 -20.16 17.99 1.22
N ASN A 161 -20.47 19.12 0.58
CA ASN A 161 -20.64 19.17 -0.88
C ASN A 161 -19.32 18.89 -1.62
N GLU A 162 -18.21 19.45 -1.13
CA GLU A 162 -16.87 19.16 -1.63
C GLU A 162 -16.51 17.67 -1.49
N ALA A 163 -16.74 17.08 -0.31
CA ALA A 163 -16.50 15.67 -0.05
C ALA A 163 -17.38 14.77 -0.94
N TYR A 164 -18.64 15.15 -1.17
CA TYR A 164 -19.55 14.43 -2.04
C TYR A 164 -19.07 14.45 -3.50
N THR A 165 -18.60 15.60 -3.97
CA THR A 165 -18.02 15.75 -5.31
C THR A 165 -16.74 14.92 -5.46
N ALA A 166 -15.85 14.96 -4.46
CA ALA A 166 -14.65 14.13 -4.44
C ALA A 166 -14.99 12.63 -4.47
N THR A 167 -16.00 12.21 -3.71
CA THR A 167 -16.47 10.82 -3.66
C THR A 167 -17.07 10.38 -5.00
N ALA A 168 -17.90 11.22 -5.64
CA ALA A 168 -18.46 10.94 -6.96
C ALA A 168 -17.36 10.76 -8.02
N ASN A 169 -16.33 11.61 -7.98
CA ASN A 169 -15.16 11.49 -8.85
C ASN A 169 -14.39 10.20 -8.60
N ALA A 170 -14.16 9.82 -7.33
CA ALA A 170 -13.50 8.57 -6.98
C ALA A 170 -14.30 7.33 -7.44
N ILE A 171 -15.63 7.35 -7.30
CA ILE A 171 -16.50 6.27 -7.81
C ILE A 171 -16.41 6.16 -9.34
N SER A 172 -16.40 7.30 -10.04
CA SER A 172 -16.25 7.34 -11.50
C SER A 172 -14.89 6.77 -11.94
N GLN A 173 -13.81 7.16 -11.26
CA GLN A 173 -12.47 6.61 -11.51
C GLN A 173 -12.39 5.11 -11.21
N MET A 174 -13.02 4.66 -10.13
CA MET A 174 -13.08 3.24 -9.77
C MET A 174 -13.85 2.41 -10.82
N ALA A 175 -14.94 2.95 -11.36
CA ALA A 175 -15.67 2.32 -12.46
C ALA A 175 -14.84 2.25 -13.75
N GLY A 176 -14.05 3.30 -14.06
CA GLY A 176 -13.07 3.29 -15.14
C GLY A 176 -11.99 2.22 -14.94
N SER A 177 -11.37 2.20 -13.76
CA SER A 177 -10.34 1.22 -13.40
C SER A 177 -10.85 -0.23 -13.43
N THR A 178 -12.13 -0.46 -13.12
CA THR A 178 -12.74 -1.79 -13.24
C THR A 178 -12.81 -2.26 -14.70
N LYS A 179 -13.09 -1.36 -15.65
CA LYS A 179 -13.03 -1.69 -17.09
C LYS A 179 -11.60 -1.97 -17.53
N ASP A 180 -10.63 -1.18 -17.07
CA ASP A 180 -9.22 -1.40 -17.37
C ASP A 180 -8.74 -2.75 -16.83
N ALA A 181 -9.17 -3.13 -15.62
CA ALA A 181 -8.87 -4.44 -15.04
C ALA A 181 -9.48 -5.60 -15.86
N GLN A 182 -10.71 -5.45 -16.38
CA GLN A 182 -11.31 -6.44 -17.28
C GLN A 182 -10.55 -6.56 -18.59
N GLU A 183 -10.14 -5.43 -19.18
CA GLU A 183 -9.39 -5.44 -20.44
C GLU A 183 -7.99 -6.02 -20.25
N TYR A 184 -7.32 -5.68 -19.15
CA TYR A 184 -6.06 -6.32 -18.73
C TYR A 184 -6.22 -7.84 -18.59
N HIS A 185 -7.31 -8.29 -17.96
CA HIS A 185 -7.58 -9.73 -17.82
C HIS A 185 -7.71 -10.43 -19.18
N LYS A 186 -8.43 -9.83 -20.14
CA LYS A 186 -8.50 -10.34 -21.52
C LYS A 186 -7.13 -10.38 -22.18
N GLN A 187 -6.32 -9.34 -21.98
CA GLN A 187 -4.99 -9.24 -22.58
C GLN A 187 -4.04 -10.32 -22.02
N VAL A 188 -4.08 -10.57 -20.71
CA VAL A 188 -3.34 -11.67 -20.07
C VAL A 188 -3.82 -13.04 -20.56
N GLN A 189 -5.13 -13.23 -20.74
CA GLN A 189 -5.68 -14.47 -21.28
C GLN A 189 -5.21 -14.71 -22.74
N SER A 190 -5.22 -13.66 -23.56
CA SER A 190 -4.70 -13.69 -24.93
C SER A 190 -3.20 -14.01 -24.95
N MET A 191 -2.42 -13.35 -24.09
CA MET A 191 -0.98 -13.62 -23.94
C MET A 191 -0.72 -15.07 -23.52
N THR A 192 -1.50 -15.61 -22.58
CA THR A 192 -1.40 -17.02 -22.15
C THR A 192 -1.70 -17.97 -23.31
N ARG A 193 -2.74 -17.68 -24.10
CA ARG A 193 -3.08 -18.47 -25.29
C ARG A 193 -1.98 -18.43 -26.34
N ASN A 194 -1.38 -17.26 -26.56
CA ASN A 194 -0.27 -17.08 -27.48
C ASN A 194 0.99 -17.81 -26.99
N LEU A 195 1.31 -17.77 -25.70
CA LEU A 195 2.42 -18.53 -25.12
C LEU A 195 2.21 -20.04 -25.25
N GLY A 196 0.97 -20.53 -25.03
CA GLY A 196 0.62 -21.93 -25.27
C GLY A 196 0.80 -22.33 -26.73
N ALA A 197 0.34 -21.49 -27.67
CA ALA A 197 0.56 -21.70 -29.09
C ALA A 197 2.05 -21.69 -29.47
N LEU A 198 2.83 -20.78 -28.88
CA LEU A 198 4.27 -20.68 -29.12
C LEU A 198 5.02 -21.91 -28.60
N ASN A 199 4.60 -22.47 -27.47
CA ASN A 199 5.16 -23.71 -26.96
C ASN A 199 4.86 -24.90 -27.89
N ALA A 200 3.64 -24.95 -28.45
CA ALA A 200 3.27 -25.95 -29.46
C ALA A 200 4.09 -25.80 -30.75
N VAL A 201 4.36 -24.57 -31.19
CA VAL A 201 5.28 -24.32 -32.33
C VAL A 201 6.69 -24.77 -32.00
N TYR A 202 7.18 -24.54 -30.78
CA TYR A 202 8.50 -25.02 -30.35
C TYR A 202 8.63 -26.54 -30.42
N GLU A 203 7.61 -27.26 -29.97
CA GLU A 203 7.58 -28.72 -30.04
C GLU A 203 7.49 -29.21 -31.50
N MET A 204 6.72 -28.52 -32.33
CA MET A 204 6.65 -28.77 -33.77
C MET A 204 7.99 -28.53 -34.48
N GLU A 205 8.70 -27.43 -34.17
CA GLU A 205 10.03 -27.11 -34.69
C GLU A 205 11.07 -28.16 -34.27
N LEU A 206 11.05 -28.60 -33.01
CA LEU A 206 11.89 -29.70 -32.54
C LEU A 206 11.61 -31.01 -33.30
N GLN A 207 10.34 -31.31 -33.54
CA GLN A 207 9.95 -32.47 -34.32
C GLN A 207 10.40 -32.36 -35.79
N ASP A 208 10.22 -31.20 -36.41
CA ASP A 208 10.63 -30.95 -37.79
C ASP A 208 12.15 -30.99 -37.95
N ALA A 209 12.90 -30.39 -37.01
CA ALA A 209 14.35 -30.51 -36.94
C ALA A 209 14.81 -31.97 -36.82
N ASN A 210 14.12 -32.79 -36.03
CA ASN A 210 14.42 -34.22 -35.91
C ASN A 210 14.13 -34.98 -37.22
N ASN A 211 13.02 -34.65 -37.90
CA ASN A 211 12.72 -35.19 -39.22
C ASN A 211 13.77 -34.76 -40.26
N HIS A 212 14.22 -33.50 -40.20
CA HIS A 212 15.27 -32.96 -41.06
C HIS A 212 16.60 -33.68 -40.82
N LEU A 213 16.99 -33.92 -39.57
CA LEU A 213 18.18 -34.72 -39.25
C LEU A 213 18.10 -36.14 -39.78
N LYS A 214 16.94 -36.80 -39.69
CA LYS A 214 16.73 -38.14 -40.30
C LYS A 214 16.86 -38.08 -41.82
N ALA A 215 16.28 -37.07 -42.46
CA ALA A 215 16.40 -36.87 -43.90
C ALA A 215 17.86 -36.62 -44.30
N MET A 216 18.60 -35.82 -43.53
CA MET A 216 20.03 -35.57 -43.73
C MET A 216 20.85 -36.85 -43.59
N ASN A 217 20.64 -37.63 -42.53
CA ASN A 217 21.34 -38.91 -42.34
C ASN A 217 21.07 -39.88 -43.50
N LYS A 218 19.82 -39.95 -43.97
CA LYS A 218 19.48 -40.77 -45.15
C LYS A 218 20.14 -40.24 -46.42
N PHE A 219 20.17 -38.93 -46.59
CA PHE A 219 20.86 -38.28 -47.71
C PHE A 219 22.36 -38.60 -47.70
N TYR A 220 23.04 -38.48 -46.57
CA TYR A 220 24.45 -38.86 -46.44
C TYR A 220 24.69 -40.34 -46.73
N GLY A 221 23.82 -41.23 -46.26
CA GLY A 221 23.90 -42.66 -46.61
C GLY A 221 23.78 -42.90 -48.11
N ASN A 222 22.79 -42.28 -48.76
CA ASN A 222 22.62 -42.38 -50.22
C ASN A 222 23.81 -41.78 -50.98
N LEU A 223 24.39 -40.68 -50.49
CA LEU A 223 25.54 -40.03 -51.10
C LEU A 223 26.80 -40.90 -50.95
N SER A 224 26.97 -41.58 -49.80
CA SER A 224 28.03 -42.58 -49.61
C SER A 224 27.90 -43.73 -50.61
N ILE A 225 26.69 -44.29 -50.78
CA ILE A 225 26.43 -45.35 -51.77
C ILE A 225 26.70 -44.85 -53.20
N ALA A 226 26.31 -43.62 -53.52
CA ALA A 226 26.58 -43.02 -54.83
C ALA A 226 28.09 -42.86 -55.08
N MET A 227 28.86 -42.46 -54.06
CA MET A 227 30.32 -42.36 -54.14
C MET A 227 31.00 -43.73 -54.28
N GLU A 228 30.48 -44.76 -53.60
CA GLU A 228 30.95 -46.14 -53.75
C GLU A 228 30.70 -46.65 -55.17
N ASN A 229 29.48 -46.49 -55.70
CA ASN A 229 29.15 -46.84 -57.09
C ASN A 229 30.02 -46.09 -58.11
N LEU A 230 30.34 -44.82 -57.87
CA LEU A 230 31.25 -44.06 -58.74
C LEU A 230 32.67 -44.62 -58.71
N THR A 231 33.12 -45.08 -57.53
CA THR A 231 34.43 -45.70 -57.37
C THR A 231 34.48 -47.04 -58.10
N ASP A 232 33.44 -47.86 -57.98
CA ASP A 232 33.33 -49.13 -58.69
C ASP A 232 33.27 -48.92 -60.21
N ALA A 233 32.46 -47.96 -60.69
CA ALA A 233 32.41 -47.61 -62.11
C ALA A 233 33.77 -47.13 -62.65
N SER A 234 34.54 -46.38 -61.84
CA SER A 234 35.90 -45.98 -62.18
C SER A 234 36.82 -47.20 -62.34
N LYS A 235 36.70 -48.19 -61.44
CA LYS A 235 37.48 -49.42 -61.47
C LYS A 235 37.13 -50.28 -62.69
N ASP A 236 35.85 -50.42 -63.01
CA ASP A 236 35.37 -51.12 -64.20
C ASP A 236 35.85 -50.42 -65.48
N THR A 237 35.86 -49.09 -65.50
CA THR A 237 36.41 -48.30 -66.62
C THR A 237 37.90 -48.56 -66.82
N GLU A 238 38.65 -48.71 -65.73
CA GLU A 238 40.08 -49.03 -65.79
C GLU A 238 40.33 -50.46 -66.29
N GLN A 239 39.54 -51.43 -65.85
CA GLN A 239 39.58 -52.80 -66.40
C GLN A 239 39.22 -52.82 -67.88
N PHE A 240 38.16 -52.11 -68.28
CA PHE A 240 37.76 -52.00 -69.67
C PHE A 240 38.90 -51.41 -70.53
N LYS A 241 39.57 -50.35 -70.06
CA LYS A 241 40.75 -49.80 -70.73
C LYS A 241 41.86 -50.84 -70.91
N GLN A 242 42.14 -51.65 -69.89
CA GLN A 242 43.15 -52.70 -69.97
C GLN A 242 42.77 -53.78 -70.99
N GLU A 243 41.52 -54.25 -71.00
CA GLU A 243 41.04 -55.23 -71.96
C GLU A 243 41.03 -54.69 -73.39
N VAL A 244 40.62 -53.43 -73.60
CA VAL A 244 40.73 -52.77 -74.91
C VAL A 244 42.19 -52.65 -75.37
N SER A 245 43.11 -52.33 -74.47
CA SER A 245 44.54 -52.28 -74.77
C SER A 245 45.07 -53.67 -75.18
N ARG A 246 44.71 -54.72 -74.45
CA ARG A 246 45.04 -56.11 -74.79
C ARG A 246 44.46 -56.52 -76.13
N LEU A 247 43.19 -56.23 -76.38
CA LEU A 247 42.54 -56.50 -77.66
C LEU A 247 43.27 -55.81 -78.81
N THR A 248 43.64 -54.55 -78.64
CA THR A 248 44.42 -53.78 -79.63
C THR A 248 45.76 -54.47 -79.92
N GLN A 249 46.46 -54.92 -78.88
CA GLN A 249 47.76 -55.58 -79.01
C GLN A 249 47.64 -56.96 -79.67
N ASN A 250 46.59 -57.71 -79.35
CA ASN A 250 46.25 -58.97 -80.01
C ASN A 250 45.90 -58.75 -81.49
N LEU A 251 45.10 -57.72 -81.81
CA LEU A 251 44.79 -57.35 -83.19
C LEU A 251 46.04 -56.95 -83.97
N HIS A 252 46.96 -56.19 -83.36
CA HIS A 252 48.22 -55.85 -83.99
C HIS A 252 49.05 -57.11 -84.28
N SER A 253 49.19 -58.00 -83.29
CA SER A 253 49.89 -59.28 -83.43
C SER A 253 49.29 -60.15 -84.53
N LEU A 254 47.96 -60.23 -84.59
CA LEU A 254 47.22 -60.95 -85.64
C LEU A 254 47.52 -60.35 -87.02
N ASN A 255 47.49 -59.03 -87.14
CA ASN A 255 47.77 -58.32 -88.39
C ASN A 255 49.23 -58.50 -88.83
N THR A 256 50.19 -58.57 -87.90
CA THR A 256 51.59 -58.90 -88.20
C THR A 256 51.73 -60.32 -88.72
N VAL A 257 51.04 -61.31 -88.13
CA VAL A 257 51.05 -62.70 -88.62
C VAL A 257 50.42 -62.80 -90.01
N TYR A 258 49.28 -62.15 -90.24
CA TYR A 258 48.65 -62.09 -91.55
C TYR A 258 49.54 -61.38 -92.59
N GLY A 259 50.20 -60.28 -92.20
CA GLY A 259 51.16 -59.57 -93.06
C GLY A 259 52.37 -60.42 -93.42
N ASN A 260 52.95 -61.12 -92.44
CA ASN A 260 54.07 -62.04 -92.65
C ASN A 260 53.67 -63.23 -93.54
N MET A 261 52.45 -63.77 -93.38
CA MET A 261 51.92 -64.79 -94.29
C MET A 261 51.68 -64.24 -95.71
N LEU A 262 51.18 -63.01 -95.85
CA LEU A 262 50.98 -62.39 -97.16
C LEU A 262 52.31 -62.12 -97.88
N THR A 263 53.34 -61.66 -97.15
CA THR A 263 54.69 -61.46 -97.69
C THR A 263 55.34 -62.79 -98.06
N ALA A 264 55.16 -63.84 -97.24
CA ALA A 264 55.64 -65.19 -97.54
C ALA A 264 54.90 -65.87 -98.70
N MET A 265 53.70 -65.39 -99.07
CA MET A 265 52.95 -65.85 -100.24
C MET A 265 53.21 -65.03 -101.52
N LYS A 266 53.84 -63.85 -101.41
CA LYS A 266 54.11 -62.94 -102.54
C LYS A 266 55.59 -62.86 -102.94
N GLY A 267 56.50 -63.37 -102.12
CA GLY A 267 57.89 -63.67 -102.48
C GLY A 267 58.03 -65.11 -102.93
#